data_AF-A0A2X3IET8-F1
#
_entry.id   AF-A0A2X3IET8-F1
#
_cell.length_a   1.000
_cell.length_b   1.000
_cell.length_c   1.000
_cell.angle_alpha   90.00
_cell.angle_beta   90.00
_cell.angle_gamma   90.00
#
_symmetry.space_group_name_H-M   'P 1'
#
loop_
_entity.id
_entity.type
_entity.pdbx_description
1 polymer ?
#
loop_
_entity_poly.entity_id
_entity_poly.type
_entity_poly.pdbx_seq_one_letter_code
_entity_poly.pdbx_strand_id
1 'polypeptide(L)'
;MLEIAAGSFRDIVQLTKRGVEGHGIDFSPESVGMAKKLYPSLQDRFSVMNAFNLEYPDKHFDLTYHNGFWVLFFRRRHSEDGSGTGQNHSRQNDSHGT
;
A
#
# COMPACT_ATOMS: atom_id res chain seq x y z
N MET A 1 -3.00 16.90 -9.96
CA MET A 1 -2.39 15.55 -9.87
C MET A 1 -2.15 15.19 -8.41
N LEU A 2 -2.31 13.91 -8.06
CA LEU A 2 -1.99 13.37 -6.73
C LEU A 2 -0.85 12.33 -6.80
N GLU A 3 0.23 12.54 -6.05
CA GLU A 3 1.22 11.50 -5.73
C GLU A 3 0.81 10.75 -4.46
N ILE A 4 0.56 9.45 -4.58
CA ILE A 4 0.18 8.54 -3.50
C ILE A 4 1.44 7.88 -2.92
N ALA A 5 1.56 7.89 -1.60
CA ALA A 5 2.72 7.37 -0.86
C ALA A 5 4.03 7.99 -1.34
N ALA A 6 4.08 9.32 -1.27
CA ALA A 6 5.12 10.16 -1.84
C ALA A 6 6.49 10.01 -1.15
N GLY A 7 6.55 9.47 0.07
CA GLY A 7 7.77 9.29 0.85
C GLY A 7 8.52 10.61 1.05
N SER A 8 9.51 10.87 0.20
CA SER A 8 10.32 12.10 0.22
C SER A 8 9.66 13.33 -0.42
N PHE A 9 8.54 13.16 -1.14
CA PHE A 9 7.85 14.21 -1.90
C PHE A 9 8.68 14.83 -3.04
N ARG A 10 9.84 14.25 -3.35
CA ARG A 10 10.75 14.78 -4.38
C ARG A 10 10.08 14.83 -5.75
N ASP A 11 9.37 13.78 -6.15
CA ASP A 11 8.84 13.66 -7.50
C ASP A 11 7.70 14.67 -7.71
N ILE A 12 6.72 14.78 -6.81
CA ILE A 12 5.67 15.81 -6.90
C ILE A 12 6.22 17.25 -6.81
N VAL A 13 7.29 17.49 -6.03
CA VAL A 13 7.95 18.80 -5.97
C VAL A 13 8.56 19.18 -7.31
N GLN A 14 9.26 18.24 -7.97
CA GLN A 14 9.86 18.49 -9.28
C GLN A 14 8.79 18.74 -10.35
N LEU A 15 7.67 18.01 -10.31
CA LEU A 15 6.54 18.25 -11.20
C LEU A 15 5.89 19.61 -10.95
N THR A 16 5.70 19.98 -9.69
CA THR A 16 5.11 21.27 -9.31
C THR A 16 5.97 22.44 -9.77
N LYS A 17 7.30 22.33 -9.62
CA LYS A 17 8.26 23.32 -10.14
C LYS A 17 8.22 23.49 -11.66
N ARG A 18 7.65 22.52 -12.40
CA ARG A 18 7.49 22.54 -13.85
C ARG A 18 6.08 22.98 -14.28
N GLY A 19 5.27 23.49 -13.36
CA GLY A 19 3.94 24.05 -13.64
C GLY A 19 2.78 23.07 -13.48
N VAL A 20 3.00 21.86 -12.97
CA VAL A 20 1.92 20.93 -12.64
C VAL A 20 1.28 21.34 -11.31
N GLU A 21 -0.05 21.39 -11.25
CA GLU A 21 -0.74 21.48 -9.95
C GLU A 21 -0.68 20.13 -9.22
N GLY A 22 0.33 19.99 -8.37
CA GLY A 22 0.65 18.76 -7.66
C GLY A 22 0.26 18.77 -6.19
N HIS A 23 -0.26 17.64 -5.71
CA HIS A 23 -0.47 17.31 -4.31
C HIS A 23 0.22 15.99 -4.00
N GLY A 24 0.76 15.85 -2.79
CA GLY A 24 1.40 14.61 -2.32
C GLY A 24 0.80 14.16 -1.01
N ILE A 25 0.67 12.85 -0.84
CA ILE A 25 0.29 12.25 0.44
C ILE A 25 1.24 11.15 0.86
N ASP A 26 1.41 11.00 2.16
CA ASP A 26 2.06 9.84 2.75
C ASP A 26 1.35 9.47 4.06
N PHE A 27 1.39 8.19 4.43
CA PHE A 27 0.83 7.75 5.71
C PHE A 27 1.71 8.18 6.89
N SER A 28 3.02 8.39 6.67
CA SER A 28 3.99 8.77 7.70
C SER A 28 3.92 10.27 8.01
N PRO A 29 3.52 10.67 9.24
CA PRO A 29 3.58 12.07 9.68
C PRO A 29 5.01 12.63 9.66
N GLU A 30 6.00 11.77 9.90
CA GLU A 30 7.41 12.14 9.87
C GLU A 30 7.86 12.54 8.46
N SER A 31 7.52 11.71 7.46
CA SER A 31 7.81 11.98 6.05
C SER A 31 7.19 13.30 5.59
N VAL A 32 5.90 13.51 5.90
CA VAL A 32 5.19 14.76 5.60
C VAL A 32 5.83 15.95 6.32
N GLY A 33 6.15 15.79 7.61
CA GLY A 33 6.79 16.84 8.40
C GLY A 33 8.16 17.25 7.86
N MET A 34 8.98 16.28 7.42
CA MET A 34 10.25 16.55 6.75
C MET A 34 10.05 17.27 5.42
N ALA A 35 9.10 16.82 4.59
CA ALA A 35 8.82 17.44 3.30
C ALA A 35 8.35 18.90 3.44
N LYS A 36 7.47 19.20 4.41
CA LYS A 36 7.02 20.57 4.69
C LYS A 36 8.18 21.48 5.12
N LYS A 37 9.14 20.97 5.91
CA LYS A 37 10.35 21.71 6.29
C LYS A 37 11.29 21.95 5.09
N LEU A 38 11.45 20.95 4.22
CA LEU A 38 12.32 21.03 3.04
C LEU A 38 11.75 21.93 1.94
N TYR A 39 10.42 21.96 1.78
CA TYR A 39 9.73 22.69 0.73
C TYR A 39 8.61 23.57 1.31
N PRO A 40 8.96 24.62 2.09
CA PRO A 40 7.98 25.41 2.83
C PRO A 40 6.96 26.13 1.95
N SER A 41 7.33 26.52 0.72
CA SER A 41 6.40 27.15 -0.23
C SER A 41 5.34 26.19 -0.80
N LEU A 42 5.50 24.88 -0.59
CA LEU A 42 4.58 23.85 -1.07
C LEU A 42 3.92 23.08 0.09
N GLN A 43 4.12 23.52 1.34
CA GLN A 43 3.70 22.76 2.52
C GLN A 43 2.20 22.44 2.56
N ASP A 44 1.35 23.31 2.00
CA ASP A 44 -0.11 23.14 1.96
C ASP A 44 -0.54 22.08 0.93
N ARG A 45 0.39 21.63 0.09
CA ARG A 45 0.17 20.58 -0.91
C ARG A 45 0.51 19.19 -0.38
N PHE A 46 1.04 19.09 0.85
CA PHE A 46 1.45 17.83 1.47
C PHE A 46 0.55 17.49 2.65
N SER A 47 0.00 16.29 2.65
CA SER A 47 -0.92 15.84 3.69
C SER A 47 -0.59 14.44 4.20
N VAL A 48 -0.81 14.23 5.49
CA VAL A 48 -0.80 12.88 6.07
C VAL A 48 -2.13 12.23 5.71
N MET A 49 -2.11 11.15 4.93
CA MET A 49 -3.32 10.41 4.55
C MET A 49 -3.05 8.93 4.35
N ASN A 50 -4.08 8.11 4.58
CA ASN A 50 -4.08 6.70 4.23
C ASN A 50 -4.46 6.54 2.74
N ALA A 51 -3.57 5.94 1.95
CA ALA A 51 -3.81 5.67 0.53
C ALA A 51 -5.04 4.79 0.24
N PHE A 52 -5.52 4.01 1.23
CA PHE A 52 -6.73 3.19 1.13
C PHE A 52 -8.00 3.92 1.58
N ASN A 53 -7.88 5.12 2.17
CA ASN A 53 -8.99 5.93 2.64
C ASN A 53 -8.68 7.41 2.42
N LEU A 54 -8.83 7.87 1.18
CA LEU A 54 -8.55 9.25 0.78
C LEU A 54 -9.69 10.18 1.20
N GLU A 55 -9.33 11.29 1.85
CA GLU A 55 -10.27 12.27 2.41
C GLU A 55 -10.31 13.55 1.56
N TYR A 56 -10.51 13.41 0.24
CA TYR A 56 -10.65 14.55 -0.67
C TYR A 56 -12.14 14.92 -0.85
N PRO A 57 -12.52 16.21 -0.68
CA PRO A 57 -13.92 16.64 -0.74
C PRO A 57 -14.60 16.39 -2.09
N ASP A 58 -13.87 16.61 -3.19
CA ASP A 58 -14.34 16.49 -4.57
C ASP A 58 -14.09 15.11 -5.19
N LYS A 59 -13.30 14.26 -4.52
CA LYS A 59 -12.89 12.91 -4.94
C LYS A 59 -12.33 12.84 -6.37
N HIS A 60 -11.74 13.92 -6.88
CA HIS A 60 -11.29 13.98 -8.27
C HIS A 60 -9.84 14.48 -8.40
N PHE A 61 -9.06 13.80 -9.22
CA PHE A 61 -7.77 14.26 -9.74
C PHE A 61 -7.64 13.82 -11.18
N ASP A 62 -7.09 14.66 -12.07
CA ASP A 62 -6.88 14.30 -13.48
C ASP A 62 -5.89 13.14 -13.65
N LEU A 63 -4.95 13.01 -12.72
CA LEU A 63 -3.97 11.93 -12.68
C LEU A 63 -3.59 11.60 -11.22
N THR A 64 -3.47 10.31 -10.94
CA THR A 64 -2.80 9.79 -9.76
C THR A 64 -1.50 9.09 -10.17
N TYR A 65 -0.46 9.24 -9.34
CA TYR A 65 0.86 8.65 -9.53
C TYR A 65 1.30 7.99 -8.23
N HIS A 66 2.07 6.91 -8.33
CA HIS A 66 2.76 6.30 -7.20
C HIS A 66 4.06 5.69 -7.71
N ASN A 67 5.09 5.65 -6.87
CA ASN A 67 6.35 4.99 -7.21
C ASN A 67 6.57 3.77 -6.30
N GLY A 68 6.33 2.57 -6.82
CA GLY A 68 6.59 1.32 -6.10
C GLY A 68 5.64 1.00 -4.94
N PHE A 69 4.70 1.86 -4.56
CA PHE A 69 3.83 1.66 -3.39
C PHE A 69 2.99 0.36 -3.44
N TRP A 70 2.24 0.11 -4.52
CA TRP A 70 1.26 -0.97 -4.52
C TRP A 70 1.87 -2.38 -4.49
N VAL A 71 3.15 -2.55 -4.84
CA VAL A 71 3.82 -3.86 -4.78
C VAL A 71 3.82 -4.44 -3.36
N LEU A 72 3.75 -3.58 -2.34
CA LEU A 72 3.71 -3.96 -0.94
C LEU A 72 2.39 -4.65 -0.54
N PHE A 73 1.33 -4.47 -1.34
CA PHE A 73 -0.03 -4.94 -1.02
C PHE A 73 -0.54 -6.00 -2.00
N PHE A 74 0.13 -6.19 -3.15
CA PHE A 74 -0.25 -7.19 -4.14
C PHE A 74 0.20 -8.62 -3.82
N ARG A 75 0.65 -8.90 -2.59
CA ARG A 75 1.00 -10.27 -2.16
C ARG A 75 -0.16 -10.95 -1.40
N ARG A 76 -1.02 -11.65 -2.14
CA ARG A 76 -1.97 -12.71 -1.68
C ARG A 76 -2.19 -13.68 -2.84
N ARG A 77 -2.35 -15.00 -2.71
CA ARG A 77 -2.07 -16.07 -1.72
C ARG A 77 -1.85 -17.31 -2.61
N HIS A 78 -0.77 -18.07 -2.41
CA HIS A 78 -0.81 -19.53 -2.61
C HIS A 78 -0.67 -20.11 -1.19
N SER A 79 -1.51 -21.00 -0.67
CA SER A 79 -2.29 -22.07 -1.30
C SER A 79 -3.55 -22.37 -0.47
N GLU A 80 -4.72 -22.38 -1.10
CA GLU A 80 -5.73 -23.39 -0.80
C GLU A 80 -5.64 -24.39 -1.95
N ASP A 81 -4.80 -25.43 -1.79
CA ASP A 81 -4.93 -26.64 -2.58
C ASP A 81 -5.19 -27.78 -1.59
N GLY A 82 -6.41 -28.30 -1.68
CA GLY A 82 -6.82 -29.48 -0.95
C GLY A 82 -5.99 -30.69 -1.37
N SER A 83 -5.50 -31.43 -0.39
CA SER A 83 -5.32 -32.86 -0.53
C SER A 83 -5.84 -33.53 0.73
N GLY A 84 -7.10 -33.97 0.65
CA GLY A 84 -7.50 -35.15 1.38
C GLY A 84 -6.67 -36.32 0.84
N THR A 85 -6.00 -37.03 1.75
CA THR A 85 -5.83 -38.50 1.82
C THR A 85 -4.65 -38.77 2.77
N GLY A 86 -4.91 -38.75 4.07
CA GLY A 86 -4.12 -39.48 5.04
C GLY A 86 -4.92 -40.69 5.48
N GLN A 87 -4.88 -41.78 4.70
CA GLN A 87 -5.38 -43.07 5.16
C GLN A 87 -4.57 -43.50 6.39
N ASN A 88 -5.25 -43.60 7.53
CA ASN A 88 -4.77 -44.31 8.71
C ASN A 88 -4.72 -45.81 8.40
N HIS A 89 -3.55 -46.33 8.03
CA HIS A 89 -3.15 -47.70 8.33
C HIS A 89 -2.21 -47.60 9.55
N SER A 90 -2.31 -48.35 10.65
CA SER A 90 -2.94 -49.63 10.94
C SER A 90 -2.80 -49.86 12.45
N ARG A 91 -3.77 -50.57 13.07
CA ARG A 91 -3.63 -51.56 14.17
C ARG A 91 -4.90 -51.62 15.05
N GLN A 92 -5.80 -52.53 14.70
CA GLN A 92 -6.68 -53.28 15.61
C GLN A 92 -6.70 -54.71 15.02
N ASN A 93 -6.02 -55.68 15.64
CA ASN A 93 -6.50 -56.59 16.68
C ASN A 93 -7.80 -57.30 16.31
N ASP A 94 -7.67 -58.53 15.79
CA ASP A 94 -8.64 -59.62 15.88
C ASP A 94 -7.85 -60.95 15.81
N SER A 95 -7.70 -61.67 16.92
CA SER A 95 -8.62 -62.70 17.42
C SER A 95 -8.73 -63.90 16.46
N HIS A 96 -8.04 -65.00 16.79
CA HIS A 96 -8.32 -66.33 16.24
C HIS A 96 -8.45 -67.30 17.42
N GLY A 97 -9.70 -67.66 17.70
CA GLY A 97 -10.02 -68.91 18.35
C GLY A 97 -10.46 -69.90 17.28
N THR A 98 -9.84 -71.07 17.28
CA THR A 98 -10.43 -72.41 17.10
C THR A 98 -9.43 -73.41 17.63
#